data_AF-A0A1C5F2E6-F1
#
_entry.id   AF-A0A1C5F2E6-F1
#
_cell.length_a   1.000
_cell.length_b   1.000
_cell.length_c   1.000
_cell.angle_alpha   90.00
_cell.angle_beta   90.00
_cell.angle_gamma   90.00
#
_symmetry.space_group_name_H-M   'P 1'
#
loop_
_entity.id
_entity.type
_entity.pdbx_description
1 polymer ?
#
loop_
_entity_poly.entity_id
_entity_poly.type
_entity_poly.pdbx_seq_one_letter_code
_entity_poly.pdbx_strand_id
1 'polypeptide(L)'
;MTPPSAATPSDIAELCRCTAVFLPGDPARTGRIAFWRPDGGPPSGPATGSAEELTVVVPVDDPDGGPTPADIDTRTVRALVLPLAEALPVLTRARARAAQAGPGQCDPATAFWGAA
;
A
#
# COMPACT_ATOMS: atom_id res chain seq x y z
N MET A 1 19.38 13.78 14.07
CA MET A 1 18.21 12.93 13.75
C MET A 1 17.20 13.86 13.08
N THR A 2 17.08 13.81 11.75
CA THR A 2 16.11 14.63 11.02
C THR A 2 14.71 14.16 11.42
N PRO A 3 13.79 15.04 11.85
CA PRO A 3 12.42 14.62 12.15
C PRO A 3 11.80 14.00 10.88
N PRO A 4 11.00 12.93 11.01
CA PRO A 4 10.31 12.38 9.86
C PRO A 4 9.45 13.50 9.24
N SER A 5 9.57 13.69 7.92
CA SER A 5 8.66 14.57 7.20
C SER A 5 7.26 13.98 7.36
N ALA A 6 6.35 14.71 7.97
CA ALA A 6 5.00 14.22 8.20
C ALA A 6 4.25 14.20 6.88
N ALA A 7 3.79 13.01 6.45
CA ALA A 7 2.85 12.88 5.36
C ALA A 7 1.64 13.81 5.62
N THR A 8 1.24 14.57 4.61
CA THR A 8 0.11 15.49 4.74
C THR A 8 -1.19 14.68 4.90
N PRO A 9 -2.26 15.27 5.45
CA PRO A 9 -3.56 14.59 5.51
C PRO A 9 -4.06 14.09 4.13
N SER A 10 -3.74 14.81 3.06
CA SER A 10 -4.06 14.44 1.69
C SER A 10 -3.27 13.21 1.23
N ASP A 11 -1.95 13.17 1.48
CA ASP A 11 -1.10 12.01 1.16
C ASP A 11 -1.60 10.77 1.90
N ILE A 12 -1.94 10.92 3.18
CA ILE A 12 -2.49 9.83 3.98
C ILE A 12 -3.81 9.34 3.37
N ALA A 13 -4.72 10.25 3.01
CA ALA A 13 -6.02 9.87 2.47
C ALA A 13 -5.90 9.15 1.12
N GLU A 14 -4.93 9.54 0.30
CA GLU A 14 -4.60 8.84 -0.94
C GLU A 14 -4.02 7.46 -0.67
N LEU A 15 -2.96 7.38 0.13
CA LEU A 15 -2.24 6.12 0.37
C LEU A 15 -3.09 5.10 1.13
N CYS A 16 -4.07 5.54 1.94
CA CYS A 16 -5.07 4.64 2.52
C CYS A 16 -5.91 3.91 1.47
N ARG A 17 -6.07 4.44 0.25
CA ARG A 17 -6.83 3.80 -0.84
C ARG A 17 -5.94 2.99 -1.80
N CYS A 18 -4.63 3.04 -1.62
CA CYS A 18 -3.68 2.24 -2.38
C CYS A 18 -3.52 0.87 -1.72
N THR A 19 -3.21 -0.16 -2.49
CA THR A 19 -2.79 -1.46 -1.97
C THR A 19 -1.37 -1.37 -1.45
N ALA A 20 -1.07 -2.06 -0.34
CA ALA A 20 0.25 -2.04 0.27
C ALA A 20 0.87 -3.43 0.47
N VAL A 21 2.20 -3.49 0.33
CA VAL A 21 3.02 -4.66 0.64
C VAL A 21 4.28 -4.25 1.39
N PHE A 22 4.72 -5.11 2.32
CA PHE A 22 6.02 -4.97 2.96
C PHE A 22 7.14 -5.47 2.06
N LEU A 23 8.18 -4.64 1.89
CA LEU A 23 9.41 -5.00 1.21
C LEU A 23 10.49 -5.24 2.28
N PRO A 24 10.99 -6.48 2.42
CA PRO A 24 12.04 -6.78 3.40
C PRO A 24 13.32 -6.02 3.05
N GLY A 25 14.03 -5.56 4.08
CA GLY A 25 15.33 -4.93 3.97
C GLY A 25 16.43 -5.77 4.60
N ASP A 26 17.67 -5.55 4.18
CA ASP A 26 18.87 -6.05 4.84
C ASP A 26 19.73 -4.86 5.29
N PRO A 27 19.91 -4.62 6.60
CA PRO A 27 19.39 -5.39 7.73
C PRO A 27 17.88 -5.21 7.93
N ALA A 28 17.21 -6.16 8.60
CA ALA A 28 15.73 -6.21 8.74
C ALA A 28 15.02 -4.88 9.09
N ARG A 29 15.68 -4.00 9.86
CA ARG A 29 15.19 -2.66 10.22
C ARG A 29 15.10 -1.66 9.05
N THR A 30 15.65 -1.98 7.87
CA THR A 30 15.59 -1.15 6.66
C THR A 30 14.42 -1.52 5.75
N GLY A 31 13.47 -2.33 6.25
CA GLY A 31 12.24 -2.64 5.55
C GLY A 31 11.47 -1.39 5.10
N ARG A 32 10.72 -1.54 4.00
CA ARG A 32 9.96 -0.48 3.34
C ARG A 32 8.52 -0.94 3.13
N ILE A 33 7.63 0.01 2.86
CA ILE A 33 6.26 -0.28 2.44
C ILE A 33 6.08 0.31 1.05
N ALA A 34 5.59 -0.50 0.13
CA ALA A 34 5.21 -0.06 -1.20
C ALA A 34 3.70 0.09 -1.29
N PHE A 35 3.26 1.24 -1.80
CA PHE A 35 1.86 1.55 -2.09
C PHE A 35 1.67 1.62 -3.60
N TRP A 36 0.64 0.99 -4.15
CA TRP A 36 0.27 1.14 -5.56
C TRP A 36 -1.23 1.22 -5.74
N ARG A 37 -1.68 1.80 -6.85
CA ARG A 37 -3.10 1.85 -7.19
C ARG A 37 -3.46 0.64 -8.07
N PRO A 38 -4.59 -0.05 -7.79
CA PRO A 38 -5.08 -1.13 -8.66
C PRO A 38 -5.37 -0.68 -10.11
N ASP A 39 -5.73 0.60 -10.29
CA ASP A 39 -5.93 1.23 -11.60
C ASP A 39 -4.62 1.48 -12.40
N GLY A 40 -3.45 1.22 -11.79
CA GLY A 40 -2.14 1.27 -12.44
C GLY A 40 -1.47 2.65 -12.48
N GLY A 41 -2.12 3.71 -12.00
CA GLY A 41 -1.49 5.02 -11.84
C GLY A 41 -0.48 5.02 -10.68
N PRO A 42 0.62 5.80 -10.77
CA PRO A 42 1.48 6.00 -9.61
C PRO A 42 0.69 6.77 -8.53
N PRO A 43 0.74 6.35 -7.26
CA PRO A 43 0.24 7.18 -6.17
C PRO A 43 1.06 8.46 -6.05
N SER A 44 0.41 9.58 -5.72
CA SER A 44 1.09 10.69 -5.05
C SER A 44 1.30 10.39 -3.57
N GLY A 45 2.24 11.10 -2.97
CA GLY A 45 2.58 10.96 -1.56
C GLY A 45 3.77 11.82 -1.17
N PRO A 46 4.35 11.60 0.02
CA PRO A 46 5.39 12.46 0.55
C PRO A 46 6.65 12.44 -0.33
N ALA A 47 7.35 13.58 -0.38
CA ALA A 47 8.57 13.77 -1.17
C ALA A 47 9.73 12.83 -0.82
N THR A 48 9.65 12.19 0.35
CA THR A 48 10.60 11.19 0.83
C THR A 48 10.40 9.80 0.21
N GLY A 49 9.30 9.59 -0.50
CA GLY A 49 9.05 8.36 -1.24
C GLY A 49 9.74 8.29 -2.60
N SER A 50 10.07 7.08 -3.01
CA SER A 50 10.59 6.75 -4.35
C SER A 50 9.51 6.07 -5.18
N ALA A 51 9.42 6.44 -6.47
CA ALA A 51 8.63 5.67 -7.43
C ALA A 51 9.46 4.45 -7.90
N GLU A 52 8.94 3.24 -7.73
CA GLU A 52 9.59 1.99 -8.11
C GLU A 52 8.62 1.10 -8.90
N GLU A 53 9.13 0.31 -9.83
CA GLU A 53 8.36 -0.75 -10.50
C GLU A 53 8.48 -2.04 -9.72
N LEU A 54 7.33 -2.64 -9.37
CA LEU A 54 7.25 -3.91 -8.65
C LEU A 54 6.48 -4.93 -9.47
N THR A 55 6.92 -6.18 -9.41
CA THR A 55 6.12 -7.31 -9.91
C THR A 55 5.35 -7.89 -8.73
N VAL A 56 4.03 -7.84 -8.79
CA VAL A 56 3.12 -8.34 -7.75
C VAL A 56 2.32 -9.53 -8.27
N VAL A 57 1.99 -10.45 -7.37
CA VAL A 57 1.06 -11.54 -7.65
C VAL A 57 -0.35 -11.06 -7.33
N VAL A 58 -1.26 -11.16 -8.30
CA VAL A 58 -2.65 -10.76 -8.18
C VAL A 58 -3.57 -11.91 -8.59
N PRO A 59 -4.80 -11.99 -8.06
CA PRO A 59 -5.81 -12.88 -8.62
C PRO A 59 -6.08 -12.53 -10.10
N VAL A 60 -6.33 -13.54 -10.92
CA VAL A 60 -6.86 -13.34 -12.27
C VAL A 60 -8.25 -12.74 -12.17
N ASP A 61 -8.49 -11.67 -12.94
CA ASP A 61 -9.83 -11.11 -13.11
C ASP A 61 -10.67 -12.13 -13.93
N ASP A 62 -11.54 -12.90 -13.27
CA ASP A 62 -12.51 -13.76 -13.97
C ASP A 62 -13.68 -12.90 -14.46
N PRO A 63 -13.84 -12.68 -15.78
CA PRO A 63 -14.96 -11.93 -16.32
C PRO A 63 -16.32 -12.61 -16.07
N ASP A 64 -16.35 -13.92 -15.81
CA ASP A 64 -17.56 -14.73 -15.65
C ASP A 64 -17.90 -15.03 -14.17
N GLY A 65 -17.09 -14.53 -13.22
CA GLY A 65 -17.41 -14.42 -11.79
C GLY A 65 -17.59 -15.74 -11.03
N GLY A 66 -17.06 -16.85 -11.55
CA GLY A 66 -17.15 -18.15 -10.91
C GLY A 66 -16.04 -18.35 -9.87
N PRO A 67 -16.30 -19.00 -8.73
CA PRO A 67 -15.23 -19.41 -7.81
C PRO A 67 -14.44 -20.58 -8.43
N THR A 68 -13.49 -20.27 -9.30
CA THR A 68 -12.42 -21.20 -9.66
C THR A 68 -11.38 -21.23 -8.54
N PRO A 69 -10.57 -22.31 -8.41
CA PRO A 69 -9.33 -22.22 -7.65
C PRO A 69 -8.59 -21.00 -8.18
N ALA A 70 -8.41 -19.96 -7.36
CA ALA A 70 -8.02 -18.63 -7.84
C ALA A 70 -6.73 -18.74 -8.66
N ASP A 71 -6.87 -18.65 -9.98
CA ASP A 71 -5.73 -18.51 -10.86
C ASP A 71 -5.04 -17.19 -10.47
N ILE A 72 -3.71 -17.24 -10.39
CA ILE A 72 -2.88 -16.09 -10.04
C ILE A 72 -2.08 -15.65 -11.27
N ASP A 73 -1.90 -14.35 -11.42
CA ASP A 73 -1.06 -13.76 -12.46
C ASP A 73 -0.04 -12.80 -11.84
N THR A 74 1.00 -12.48 -12.59
CA THR A 74 1.98 -11.45 -12.23
C THR A 74 1.71 -10.16 -12.97
N ARG A 75 1.66 -9.04 -12.24
CA ARG A 75 1.48 -7.71 -12.81
C ARG A 75 2.61 -6.79 -12.40
N THR A 76 3.17 -6.07 -13.35
CA THR A 76 4.06 -4.94 -13.06
C THR A 76 3.24 -3.72 -12.67
N VAL A 77 3.55 -3.13 -11.52
CA VAL A 77 2.87 -1.94 -10.97
C VAL A 77 3.88 -0.86 -10.67
N ARG A 78 3.45 0.40 -10.80
CA ARG A 78 4.20 1.57 -10.33
C ARG A 78 3.80 1.86 -8.90
N ALA A 79 4.74 1.73 -7.99
CA ALA A 79 4.54 1.89 -6.56
C ALA A 79 5.28 3.11 -6.02
N LEU A 80 4.67 3.79 -5.05
CA LEU A 80 5.35 4.71 -4.15
C LEU A 80 5.90 3.92 -2.97
N VAL A 81 7.22 3.89 -2.81
CA VAL A 81 7.91 3.17 -1.75
C VAL A 81 8.36 4.13 -0.66
N LEU A 82 7.96 3.84 0.57
CA LEU A 82 8.31 4.61 1.76
C LEU A 82 9.18 3.78 2.71
N PRO A 83 10.17 4.39 3.39
CA PRO A 83 10.74 3.82 4.60
C PRO A 83 9.65 3.49 5.61
N LEU A 84 9.79 2.40 6.36
CA LEU A 84 8.76 1.95 7.31
C LEU A 84 8.31 3.08 8.27
N ALA A 85 9.26 3.86 8.80
CA ALA A 85 8.97 4.96 9.72
C ALA A 85 8.00 6.01 9.13
N GLU A 86 8.04 6.23 7.83
CA GLU A 86 7.19 7.20 7.12
C GLU A 86 5.87 6.59 6.64
N ALA A 87 5.80 5.27 6.51
CA ALA A 87 4.55 4.55 6.26
C ALA A 87 3.69 4.42 7.54
N LEU A 88 4.33 4.42 8.72
CA LEU A 88 3.76 4.53 10.08
C LEU A 88 2.41 5.27 10.15
N PRO A 89 2.44 6.57 9.86
CA PRO A 89 1.28 7.45 9.98
C PRO A 89 0.15 7.08 8.99
N VAL A 90 0.45 6.47 7.85
CA VAL A 90 -0.54 6.01 6.88
C VAL A 90 -1.22 4.73 7.35
N LEU A 91 -0.42 3.72 7.71
CA LEU A 91 -0.90 2.38 8.09
C LEU A 91 -1.81 2.43 9.33
N THR A 92 -1.38 3.17 10.35
CA THR A 92 -2.17 3.35 11.60
C THR A 92 -3.52 4.02 11.34
N ARG A 93 -3.57 5.01 10.43
CA ARG A 93 -4.82 5.69 10.04
C ARG A 93 -5.69 4.85 9.12
N ALA A 94 -5.10 4.08 8.22
CA ALA A 94 -5.79 3.10 7.38
C ALA A 94 -6.52 2.07 8.27
N ARG A 95 -5.82 1.53 9.27
CA ARG A 95 -6.40 0.62 10.25
C ARG A 95 -7.57 1.24 11.02
N ALA A 96 -7.39 2.47 11.53
CA ALA A 96 -8.45 3.19 12.24
C ALA A 96 -9.68 3.45 11.35
N ARG A 97 -9.48 3.82 10.08
CA ARG A 97 -10.56 4.03 9.11
C ARG A 97 -11.30 2.74 8.79
N ALA A 98 -10.58 1.64 8.56
CA ALA A 98 -11.20 0.34 8.29
C ALA A 98 -12.08 -0.16 9.45
N ALA A 99 -11.80 0.24 10.68
CA ALA A 99 -12.63 -0.09 11.85
C ALA A 99 -13.89 0.79 11.98
N GLN A 100 -13.90 1.98 11.36
CA GLN A 100 -14.97 2.99 11.54
C GLN A 100 -15.83 3.20 10.29
N ALA A 101 -15.28 2.97 9.10
CA ALA A 101 -15.90 3.28 7.82
C ALA A 101 -16.49 2.03 7.14
N GLY A 102 -17.44 2.27 6.24
CA GLY A 102 -17.98 1.23 5.36
C GLY A 102 -16.97 0.73 4.32
N PRO A 103 -17.32 -0.33 3.55
CA PRO A 103 -16.47 -0.89 2.51
C PRO A 103 -15.97 0.16 1.50
N GLY A 104 -14.73 0.03 1.02
CA GLY A 104 -14.17 0.86 -0.05
C GLY A 104 -13.53 2.18 0.39
N GLN A 105 -13.55 2.53 1.69
CA GLN A 105 -12.92 3.76 2.18
C GLN A 105 -11.40 3.63 2.39
N CYS A 106 -10.91 2.39 2.53
CA CYS A 106 -9.52 2.02 2.70
C CYS A 106 -9.26 0.70 1.97
N ASP A 107 -8.07 0.54 1.41
CA ASP A 107 -7.64 -0.73 0.85
C ASP A 107 -7.41 -1.77 1.99
N PRO A 108 -7.92 -3.01 1.83
CA PRO A 108 -7.78 -4.05 2.85
C PRO A 108 -6.32 -4.44 3.17
N ALA A 109 -5.43 -4.50 2.17
CA ALA A 109 -4.03 -4.84 2.39
C ALA A 109 -3.31 -3.75 3.18
N THR A 110 -3.62 -2.48 2.89
CA THR A 110 -3.08 -1.36 3.64
C THR A 110 -3.58 -1.33 5.09
N ALA A 111 -4.86 -1.63 5.32
CA ALA A 111 -5.40 -1.76 6.68
C ALA A 111 -4.78 -2.95 7.45
N PHE A 112 -4.50 -4.06 6.76
CA PHE A 112 -3.87 -5.25 7.34
C PHE A 112 -2.49 -4.93 7.91
N TRP A 113 -1.63 -4.27 7.14
CA TRP A 113 -0.29 -3.89 7.61
C TRP A 113 -0.30 -2.91 8.79
N GLY A 114 -1.39 -2.16 8.99
CA GLY A 114 -1.57 -1.30 10.16
C GLY A 114 -1.97 -2.01 11.44
N ALA A 115 -2.17 -3.32 11.41
CA ALA A 115 -2.47 -4.14 12.60
C ALA A 115 -1.24 -4.90 13.16
N ALA A 116 -0.10 -4.83 12.46
CA ALA A 116 1.14 -5.49 12.84
C ALA A 116 1.89 -4.76 13.97
#